data_AF-A0A932RRJ1-F1
#
_entry.id   AF-A0A932RRJ1-F1
#
_cell.length_a   1.000
_cell.length_b   1.000
_cell.length_c   1.000
_cell.angle_alpha   90.00
_cell.angle_beta   90.00
_cell.angle_gamma   90.00
#
_symmetry.space_group_name_H-M   'P 1'
#
loop_
_entity.id
_entity.type
_entity.pdbx_description
1 polymer ?
#
loop_
_entity_poly.entity_id
_entity_poly.type
_entity_poly.pdbx_seq_one_letter_code
_entity_poly.pdbx_strand_id
1 'polypeptide(L)'
;MSCGSPHKMSCSDVIAEVFLFIDGEATEQRRALIHRHLDECSPCLREYGIEEEVKALVHRTCGGDRAPESLRQRVRVRLSEVVMQLRTERQVGTE
;
A
#
# COMPACT_ATOMS: atom_id res chain seq x y z
N MET A 1 17.87 -19.65 6.48
CA MET A 1 19.16 -18.93 6.54
C MET A 1 18.85 -17.51 6.95
N SER A 2 19.45 -17.05 8.04
CA SER A 2 19.13 -15.78 8.68
C SER A 2 20.07 -14.71 8.14
N CYS A 3 19.52 -13.72 7.46
CA CYS A 3 20.00 -12.35 7.53
C CYS A 3 20.57 -12.07 8.92
N GLY A 4 21.84 -11.69 9.03
CA GLY A 4 22.60 -11.63 10.29
C GLY A 4 22.14 -10.56 11.30
N SER A 5 20.90 -10.08 11.20
CA SER A 5 20.27 -9.10 12.10
C SER A 5 18.94 -9.64 12.64
N PRO A 6 18.64 -9.47 13.94
CA PRO A 6 17.38 -9.92 14.50
C PRO A 6 16.24 -8.99 14.08
N HIS A 7 15.42 -9.44 13.12
CA HIS A 7 14.15 -8.79 12.78
C HIS A 7 12.99 -9.46 13.54
N LYS A 8 11.88 -8.73 13.70
CA LYS A 8 10.67 -9.25 14.39
C LYS A 8 10.05 -10.46 13.68
N MET A 9 10.30 -10.63 12.39
CA MET A 9 9.86 -11.75 11.56
C MET A 9 11.08 -12.39 10.91
N SER A 10 11.13 -13.71 10.84
CA SER A 10 12.29 -14.38 10.25
C SER A 10 12.28 -14.23 8.73
N CYS A 11 13.47 -14.22 8.15
CA CYS A 11 13.67 -14.16 6.71
C CYS A 11 12.96 -15.32 5.97
N SER A 12 12.85 -16.50 6.60
CA SER A 12 12.06 -17.63 6.09
C SER A 12 10.55 -17.40 6.12
N ASP A 13 10.01 -16.80 7.19
CA ASP A 13 8.57 -16.56 7.31
C ASP A 13 8.11 -15.51 6.28
N VAL A 14 8.93 -14.49 6.06
CA VAL A 14 8.64 -13.44 5.05
C VAL A 14 8.59 -14.04 3.65
N ILE A 15 9.53 -14.93 3.31
CA ILE A 15 9.54 -15.58 1.99
C ILE A 15 8.37 -16.56 1.85
N ALA A 16 7.99 -17.28 2.90
CA ALA A 16 6.84 -18.18 2.86
C ALA A 16 5.52 -17.43 2.65
N GLU A 17 5.41 -16.22 3.19
CA GLU A 17 4.19 -15.41 3.14
C GLU A 17 4.23 -14.31 2.06
N VAL A 18 5.31 -14.20 1.29
CA VAL A 18 5.47 -13.14 0.30
C VAL A 18 4.39 -13.22 -0.78
N PHE A 19 3.98 -14.43 -1.19
CA PHE A 19 2.91 -14.61 -2.18
C PHE A 19 1.56 -14.09 -1.68
N LEU A 20 1.21 -14.35 -0.42
CA LEU A 20 0.00 -13.80 0.20
C LEU A 20 0.04 -12.26 0.27
N PHE A 21 1.24 -11.71 0.52
CA PHE A 21 1.45 -10.26 0.48
C PHE A 21 1.29 -9.68 -0.93
N ILE A 22 1.79 -10.38 -1.96
CA ILE A 22 1.68 -9.99 -3.37
C ILE A 22 0.22 -10.01 -3.84
N ASP A 23 -0.52 -11.07 -3.49
CA ASP A 23 -1.91 -11.26 -3.90
C ASP A 23 -2.90 -10.38 -3.11
N GLY A 24 -2.41 -9.65 -2.10
CA GLY A 24 -3.23 -8.81 -1.23
C GLY A 24 -4.09 -9.60 -0.24
N GLU A 25 -3.81 -10.89 -0.07
CA GLU A 25 -4.51 -11.80 0.84
C GLU A 25 -3.91 -11.80 2.25
N ALA A 26 -2.74 -11.17 2.43
CA ALA A 26 -2.15 -10.97 3.75
C ALA A 26 -2.98 -9.99 4.60
N THR A 27 -3.13 -10.30 5.89
CA THR A 27 -3.77 -9.37 6.83
C THR A 27 -2.97 -8.08 6.96
N GLU A 28 -3.62 -6.96 7.29
CA GLU A 28 -2.97 -5.65 7.41
C GLU A 28 -1.77 -5.67 8.38
N GLN A 29 -1.90 -6.39 9.49
CA GLN A 29 -0.82 -6.59 10.47
C GLN A 29 0.36 -7.33 9.86
N ARG A 30 0.11 -8.39 9.08
CA ARG A 30 1.14 -9.17 8.39
C ARG A 30 1.80 -8.35 7.30
N ARG A 31 1.01 -7.57 6.57
CA ARG A 31 1.45 -6.67 5.51
C ARG A 31 2.47 -5.66 6.01
N ALA A 32 2.20 -5.02 7.14
CA ALA A 32 3.13 -4.07 7.77
C ALA A 32 4.44 -4.74 8.23
N LEU A 33 4.37 -5.97 8.74
CA LEU A 33 5.56 -6.72 9.18
C LEU A 33 6.45 -7.13 7.99
N ILE A 34 5.83 -7.68 6.95
CA ILE A 34 6.49 -8.08 5.71
C ILE A 34 7.12 -6.86 5.05
N HIS A 35 6.38 -5.76 4.88
CA HIS A 35 6.88 -4.52 4.30
C HIS A 35 8.13 -4.01 5.02
N ARG A 36 8.06 -3.86 6.35
CA ARG A 36 9.21 -3.40 7.14
C ARG A 36 10.42 -4.32 6.99
N HIS A 37 10.20 -5.63 6.96
CA HIS A 37 11.30 -6.57 6.78
C HIS A 37 11.94 -6.47 5.38
N LEU A 38 11.12 -6.29 4.33
CA LEU A 38 11.61 -6.09 2.96
C LEU A 38 12.42 -4.79 2.83
N ASP A 39 12.03 -3.73 3.54
CA ASP A 39 12.79 -2.47 3.62
C ASP A 39 14.13 -2.64 4.36
N GLU A 40 14.13 -3.42 5.45
CA GLU A 40 15.31 -3.60 6.31
C GLU A 40 16.29 -4.69 5.81
N CYS A 41 15.82 -5.72 5.09
CA CYS A 41 16.64 -6.84 4.60
C CYS A 41 16.73 -6.92 3.06
N SER A 42 17.42 -5.97 2.43
CA SER A 42 17.82 -6.11 1.02
C SER A 42 18.72 -7.33 0.72
N PRO A 43 19.64 -7.78 1.61
CA PRO A 43 20.48 -8.96 1.35
C PRO A 43 19.67 -10.24 1.09
N CYS A 44 18.59 -10.43 1.84
CA CYS A 44 17.67 -11.54 1.67
C CYS A 44 17.14 -11.59 0.24
N LEU A 45 16.64 -10.44 -0.25
CA LEU A 45 16.03 -10.34 -1.57
C LEU A 45 17.01 -10.57 -2.72
N ARG A 46 18.29 -10.24 -2.51
CA ARG A 46 19.36 -10.55 -3.46
C ARG A 46 19.67 -12.02 -3.55
N GLU A 47 19.77 -12.71 -2.42
CA GLU A 47 20.03 -14.15 -2.41
C GLU A 47 18.91 -14.95 -3.10
N TYR A 48 17.66 -14.49 -2.94
CA TYR A 48 16.51 -15.07 -3.64
C TYR A 48 16.34 -14.57 -5.07
N GLY A 49 17.11 -13.57 -5.51
CA GLY A 49 17.06 -13.04 -6.88
C GLY A 49 15.82 -12.21 -7.23
N ILE A 50 15.06 -11.74 -6.24
CA ILE A 50 13.75 -11.09 -6.41
C ILE A 50 13.73 -9.60 -6.00
N GLU A 51 14.89 -9.01 -5.70
CA GLU A 51 14.99 -7.64 -5.16
C GLU A 51 14.28 -6.59 -6.03
N GLU A 52 14.55 -6.58 -7.34
CA GLU A 52 13.96 -5.59 -8.27
C GLU A 52 12.45 -5.79 -8.44
N GLU A 53 11.99 -7.04 -8.53
CA GLU A 53 10.58 -7.38 -8.69
C GLU A 53 9.76 -6.96 -7.46
N VAL A 54 10.29 -7.25 -6.26
CA VAL A 54 9.62 -6.90 -5.00
C VAL A 54 9.61 -5.39 -4.78
N LYS A 55 10.71 -4.67 -5.07
CA LYS A 55 10.74 -3.19 -4.98
C LYS A 55 9.75 -2.55 -5.94
N ALA A 56 9.74 -2.98 -7.20
CA ALA A 56 8.81 -2.45 -8.19
C ALA A 56 7.35 -2.69 -7.80
N LEU A 57 7.08 -3.86 -7.23
CA LEU A 57 5.75 -4.22 -6.75
C LEU A 57 5.35 -3.39 -5.52
N VAL A 58 6.15 -3.34 -4.46
CA VAL A 58 5.88 -2.50 -3.27
C VAL A 58 5.64 -1.05 -3.68
N HIS A 59 6.44 -0.52 -4.59
CA HIS A 59 6.26 0.83 -5.09
C HIS A 59 4.89 1.02 -5.79
N ARG A 60 4.44 0.05 -6.61
CA ARG A 60 3.11 0.08 -7.22
C ARG A 60 1.98 -0.04 -6.18
N THR A 61 2.01 -1.07 -5.35
CA THR A 61 0.90 -1.45 -4.47
C THR A 61 0.81 -0.61 -3.19
N CYS A 62 1.91 0.05 -2.78
CA CYS A 62 1.97 0.88 -1.58
C CYS A 62 2.20 2.37 -1.86
N GLY A 63 2.75 2.75 -3.02
CA GLY A 63 3.10 4.15 -3.33
C GLY A 63 2.56 4.70 -4.66
N GLY A 64 1.96 3.88 -5.53
CA GLY A 64 2.14 4.11 -6.97
C GLY A 64 0.90 4.10 -7.86
N ASP A 65 -0.29 3.69 -7.41
CA ASP A 65 -1.48 3.82 -8.26
C ASP A 65 -2.00 5.26 -8.21
N ARG A 66 -1.30 6.15 -8.93
CA ARG A 66 -1.89 7.45 -9.29
C ARG A 66 -3.14 7.16 -10.10
N ALA A 67 -4.30 7.39 -9.49
CA ALA A 67 -5.58 7.30 -10.16
C ALA A 67 -5.52 7.99 -11.53
N PRO A 68 -6.08 7.41 -12.60
CA PRO A 68 -6.13 8.05 -13.91
C PRO A 68 -6.69 9.48 -13.80
N GLU A 69 -6.14 10.42 -14.57
CA GLU A 69 -6.54 11.83 -14.48
C GLU A 69 -8.05 12.01 -14.70
N SER A 70 -8.64 11.20 -15.58
CA SER A 70 -10.08 11.15 -15.83
C SER A 70 -10.88 10.78 -14.59
N LEU A 71 -10.42 9.82 -13.78
CA LEU A 71 -11.06 9.44 -12.53
C LEU A 71 -10.93 10.55 -11.49
N ARG A 72 -9.74 11.16 -11.37
CA ARG A 72 -9.51 12.29 -10.45
C ARG A 72 -10.40 13.49 -10.79
N GLN A 73 -10.55 13.83 -12.07
CA GLN A 73 -11.44 14.90 -12.51
C GLN A 73 -12.89 14.60 -12.18
N ARG A 74 -13.38 13.39 -12.48
CA ARG A 74 -14.76 12.98 -12.14
C ARG A 74 -15.03 13.09 -10.65
N VAL A 75 -14.12 12.59 -9.80
CA VAL A 75 -14.26 12.66 -8.34
C VAL A 75 -14.30 14.12 -7.86
N ARG A 76 -13.43 14.99 -8.38
CA ARG A 76 -13.41 16.43 -8.03
C ARG A 76 -14.71 17.14 -8.38
N VAL A 77 -15.27 16.88 -9.56
CA VAL A 77 -16.56 17.46 -9.97
C VAL A 77 -17.67 17.03 -9.01
N ARG A 78 -17.78 15.73 -8.74
CA ARG A 78 -18.81 15.20 -7.84
C ARG A 78 -18.68 15.73 -6.41
N LEU A 79 -17.47 15.85 -5.89
CA LEU A 79 -17.24 16.48 -4.58
C LEU A 79 -17.66 17.95 -4.57
N SER A 80 -17.38 18.70 -5.64
CA SER A 80 -17.76 20.11 -5.75
C SER A 80 -19.29 20.28 -5.75
N GLU A 81 -20.01 19.43 -6.48
CA GLU A 81 -21.48 19.38 -6.50
C GLU A 81 -22.05 19.14 -5.10
N VAL A 82 -21.56 18.10 -4.41
CA VAL A 82 -22.01 17.73 -3.06
C VAL A 82 -21.73 18.86 -2.05
N VAL A 83 -20.55 19.49 -2.13
CA VAL A 83 -20.20 20.61 -1.24
C VAL A 83 -21.13 21.80 -1.47
N MET A 84 -21.52 22.09 -2.71
CA MET A 84 -22.47 23.17 -2.99
C MET A 84 -23.87 22.85 -2.45
N GLN A 85 -24.35 21.62 -2.64
CA GLN A 85 -25.65 21.16 -2.11
C GLN A 85 -25.70 21.27 -0.59
N LEU A 86 -24.68 20.76 0.11
CA LEU A 86 -24.58 20.85 1.57
C LEU A 86 -24.52 22.29 2.07
N ARG A 87 -23.90 23.21 1.31
CA ARG A 87 -23.87 24.64 1.66
C ARG A 87 -25.23 25.29 1.50
N THR A 88 -25.93 25.01 0.41
CA THR A 88 -27.27 25.56 0.17
C THR A 88 -28.29 25.05 1.19
N GLU A 89 -28.27 23.75 1.51
CA GLU A 89 -29.16 23.16 2.51
C GLU A 89 -28.92 23.74 3.91
N ARG A 90 -27.67 24.04 4.24
CA ARG A 90 -27.30 24.65 5.53
C ARG A 90 -27.70 26.13 5.64
N GLN A 91 -27.85 26.83 4.51
CA GLN A 91 -28.36 28.21 4.47
C GLN A 91 -29.90 28.26 4.57
N VAL A 92 -30.60 27.24 4.07
CA VAL A 92 -32.06 27.17 4.14
C VAL A 92 -32.56 26.76 5.53
N GLY A 93 -31.75 26.06 6.34
CA GLY A 93 -32.10 25.65 7.70
C GLY A 93 -31.95 26.73 8.79
N THR A 94 -31.61 27.97 8.44
CA THR A 94 -31.42 29.09 9.38
C THR A 94 -32.49 30.18 9.31
N GLU A 95 -33.56 29.98 8.54
CA GLU A 95 -34.76 30.83 8.51
C GLU A 95 -35.92 30.21 9.29
#